data_AF-A0AAQ0B1A2-F1
#
_entry.id   AF-A0AAQ0B1A2-F1
#
_cell.length_a   1.000
_cell.length_b   1.000
_cell.length_c   1.000
_cell.angle_alpha   90.00
_cell.angle_beta   90.00
_cell.angle_gamma   90.00
#
_symmetry.space_group_name_H-M   'P 1'
#
loop_
_entity.id
_entity.type
_entity.pdbx_description
1 polymer ?
#
loop_
_entity_poly.entity_id
_entity_poly.type
_entity_poly.pdbx_seq_one_letter_code
_entity_poly.pdbx_strand_id
1 'polypeptide(L)'
;MKINKLIFIVSLFGFLSVGSLFAVSEEVEDQLLEKALVESAVTKEQKTAIGNYLKAIAQQKVTRAEELRELARRSTGGKFLASSVQSQKYLKQAQALEKEAQRYQSVLGSL
;
A
#
# COMPACT_ATOMS: atom_id res chain seq x y z
N MET A 1 -5.25 43.14 9.18
CA MET A 1 -5.22 41.81 9.82
C MET A 1 -5.50 40.61 8.88
N LYS A 2 -5.42 40.74 7.54
CA LYS A 2 -5.72 39.62 6.61
C LYS A 2 -4.48 38.97 5.97
N ILE A 3 -3.35 39.68 5.90
CA ILE A 3 -2.11 39.21 5.25
C ILE A 3 -1.38 38.16 6.10
N ASN A 4 -1.43 38.26 7.44
CA ASN A 4 -0.75 37.31 8.33
C ASN A 4 -1.31 35.88 8.25
N LYS A 5 -2.60 35.70 7.91
CA LYS A 5 -3.19 34.37 7.71
C LYS A 5 -2.65 33.68 6.45
N LEU A 6 -2.40 34.46 5.39
CA LEU A 6 -1.90 33.94 4.12
C LEU A 6 -0.43 33.52 4.23
N ILE A 7 0.38 34.28 4.98
CA ILE A 7 1.78 33.94 5.28
C ILE A 7 1.87 32.66 6.13
N PHE A 8 0.93 32.44 7.07
CA PHE A 8 0.88 31.22 7.87
C PHE A 8 0.55 29.97 7.04
N ILE A 9 -0.36 30.10 6.07
CA ILE A 9 -0.74 29.01 5.15
C ILE A 9 0.40 28.66 4.20
N VAL A 10 1.10 29.66 3.66
CA VAL A 10 2.27 29.46 2.78
C VAL A 10 3.45 28.88 3.57
N SER A 11 3.65 29.28 4.82
CA SER A 11 4.67 28.69 5.71
C SER A 11 4.37 27.24 6.08
N LEU A 12 3.10 26.86 6.19
CA LEU A 12 2.70 25.47 6.48
C LEU A 12 2.94 24.56 5.26
N PHE A 13 2.67 25.06 4.05
CA PHE A 13 2.98 24.34 2.81
C PHE A 13 4.49 24.27 2.53
N GLY A 14 5.24 25.31 2.86
CA GLY A 14 6.70 25.32 2.71
C GLY A 14 7.44 24.35 3.65
N PHE A 15 6.82 23.98 4.78
CA PHE A 15 7.41 23.01 5.72
C PHE A 15 7.23 21.55 5.27
N LEU A 16 6.19 21.26 4.46
CA LEU A 16 5.94 19.93 3.92
C LEU A 16 6.90 19.56 2.76
N SER A 17 7.51 20.53 2.09
CA SER A 17 8.42 20.25 0.96
C SER A 17 9.88 19.95 1.38
N VAL A 18 10.22 20.08 2.67
CA VAL A 18 11.58 19.81 3.19
C VAL A 18 11.74 18.36 3.69
N GLY A 19 10.67 17.57 3.66
CA GLY A 19 10.67 16.18 4.12
C GLY A 19 11.30 15.14 3.18
N SER A 20 11.74 15.54 1.98
CA SER A 20 12.22 14.65 0.91
C SER A 20 13.61 14.01 1.16
N LEU A 21 14.14 14.07 2.38
CA LEU A 21 15.39 13.40 2.78
C LEU A 21 15.19 12.01 3.39
N PHE A 22 13.95 11.53 3.50
CA PHE A 22 13.71 10.15 3.92
C PHE A 22 13.12 9.37 2.74
N ALA A 23 13.90 8.44 2.20
CA ALA A 23 13.40 7.33 1.40
C ALA A 23 12.59 6.39 2.31
N VAL A 24 11.48 6.90 2.85
CA VAL A 24 10.39 6.07 3.36
C VAL A 24 9.75 5.48 2.11
N SER A 25 9.78 4.15 1.99
CA SER A 25 9.16 3.42 0.87
C SER A 25 7.75 3.97 0.65
N GLU A 26 7.36 4.23 -0.59
CA GLU A 26 6.00 4.66 -0.98
C GLU A 26 4.92 3.79 -0.28
N GLU A 27 5.19 2.50 -0.10
CA GLU A 27 4.31 1.59 0.66
C GLU A 27 4.13 1.93 2.15
N VAL A 28 5.15 2.48 2.80
CA VAL A 28 5.10 2.87 4.22
C VAL A 28 4.33 4.18 4.38
N GLU A 29 4.48 5.11 3.45
CA GLU A 29 3.68 6.34 3.42
C GLU A 29 2.20 6.01 3.18
N ASP A 30 1.90 5.16 2.19
CA ASP A 30 0.55 4.67 1.93
C ASP A 30 -0.03 3.96 3.16
N GLN A 31 0.74 3.12 3.85
CA GLN A 31 0.29 2.45 5.09
C GLN A 31 -0.01 3.43 6.22
N LEU A 32 0.77 4.51 6.36
CA LEU A 32 0.54 5.52 7.39
C LEU A 32 -0.70 6.35 7.08
N LEU A 33 -0.92 6.69 5.80
CA LEU A 33 -2.11 7.36 5.32
C LEU A 33 -3.36 6.49 5.50
N GLU A 34 -3.29 5.20 5.13
CA GLU A 34 -4.38 4.24 5.30
C GLU A 34 -4.76 4.06 6.77
N LYS A 35 -3.78 3.97 7.69
CA LYS A 35 -4.03 3.92 9.13
C LYS A 35 -4.71 5.18 9.64
N ALA A 36 -4.22 6.35 9.23
CA ALA A 36 -4.82 7.62 9.62
C ALA A 36 -6.26 7.77 9.10
N LEU A 37 -6.56 7.24 7.90
CA LEU A 37 -7.91 7.20 7.35
C LEU A 37 -8.82 6.28 8.16
N VAL A 38 -8.38 5.07 8.52
CA VAL A 38 -9.16 4.15 9.37
C VAL A 38 -9.42 4.75 10.75
N GLU A 39 -8.42 5.40 11.35
CA GLU A 39 -8.52 6.00 12.69
C GLU A 39 -9.39 7.28 12.69
N SER A 40 -9.37 8.06 11.61
CA SER A 40 -10.21 9.26 11.46
C SER A 40 -11.65 8.98 11.01
N ALA A 41 -11.98 7.73 10.66
CA ALA A 41 -13.31 7.34 10.21
C ALA A 41 -14.32 7.25 11.37
N VAL A 42 -14.95 8.37 11.71
CA VAL A 42 -15.90 8.44 12.83
C VAL A 42 -17.34 8.13 12.39
N THR A 43 -17.70 8.39 11.12
CA THR A 43 -19.08 8.19 10.61
C THR A 43 -19.26 6.82 9.93
N LYS A 44 -20.48 6.26 9.99
CA LYS A 44 -20.80 4.97 9.35
C LYS A 44 -20.54 4.96 7.84
N GLU A 45 -20.79 6.08 7.17
CA GLU A 45 -20.57 6.23 5.73
C GLU A 45 -19.08 6.23 5.38
N GLN A 46 -18.25 6.92 6.18
CA GLN A 46 -16.79 6.91 6.02
C GLN A 46 -16.20 5.53 6.25
N LYS A 47 -16.64 4.83 7.30
CA LYS A 47 -16.23 3.45 7.56
C LYS A 47 -16.61 2.49 6.43
N THR A 48 -17.79 2.68 5.83
CA THR A 48 -18.23 1.87 4.68
C THR A 48 -17.38 2.16 3.43
N ALA A 49 -17.08 3.43 3.16
CA ALA A 49 -16.22 3.82 2.04
C ALA A 49 -14.79 3.28 2.19
N ILE A 50 -14.21 3.41 3.39
CA ILE A 50 -12.88 2.88 3.72
C ILE A 50 -12.88 1.36 3.67
N GLY A 51 -13.93 0.71 4.17
CA GLY A 51 -14.09 -0.74 4.05
C GLY A 51 -14.11 -1.22 2.59
N ASN A 52 -14.84 -0.52 1.73
CA ASN A 52 -14.86 -0.84 0.30
C ASN A 52 -13.50 -0.60 -0.37
N TYR A 53 -12.81 0.48 0.00
CA TYR A 53 -11.46 0.79 -0.49
C TYR A 53 -10.44 -0.28 -0.08
N LEU A 54 -10.37 -0.62 1.22
CA LEU A 54 -9.48 -1.67 1.72
C LEU A 54 -9.77 -3.03 1.09
N LYS A 55 -11.05 -3.34 0.85
CA LYS A 55 -11.45 -4.57 0.15
C LYS A 55 -10.98 -4.58 -1.31
N ALA A 56 -11.09 -3.46 -2.01
CA ALA A 56 -10.61 -3.32 -3.39
C ALA A 56 -9.07 -3.48 -3.46
N ILE A 57 -8.33 -2.87 -2.55
CA ILE A 57 -6.87 -3.00 -2.46
C ILE A 57 -6.46 -4.42 -2.12
N ALA A 58 -7.12 -5.06 -1.14
CA ALA A 58 -6.85 -6.44 -0.79
C ALA A 58 -7.03 -7.36 -2.00
N GLN A 59 -8.14 -7.18 -2.75
CA GLN A 59 -8.40 -7.94 -3.96
C GLN A 59 -7.33 -7.71 -5.04
N GLN A 60 -6.94 -6.45 -5.27
CA GLN A 60 -5.91 -6.10 -6.24
C GLN A 60 -4.55 -6.74 -5.90
N LYS A 61 -4.17 -6.75 -4.62
CA LYS A 61 -2.91 -7.38 -4.15
C LYS A 61 -2.96 -8.90 -4.30
N VAL A 62 -4.10 -9.54 -4.06
CA VAL A 62 -4.30 -10.98 -4.32
C VAL A 62 -4.16 -11.29 -5.80
N THR A 63 -4.83 -10.56 -6.68
CA THR A 63 -4.72 -10.77 -8.14
C THR A 63 -3.27 -10.60 -8.61
N ARG A 64 -2.57 -9.57 -8.14
CA ARG A 64 -1.15 -9.37 -8.47
C ARG A 64 -0.25 -10.48 -7.93
N ALA A 65 -0.56 -11.05 -6.77
CA ALA A 65 0.15 -12.21 -6.24
C ALA A 65 -0.08 -13.46 -7.10
N GLU A 66 -1.30 -13.66 -7.61
CA GLU A 66 -1.62 -14.75 -8.54
C GLU A 66 -0.88 -14.60 -9.87
N GLU A 67 -0.86 -13.39 -10.45
CA GLU A 67 -0.07 -13.08 -11.64
C GLU A 67 1.41 -13.39 -11.45
N LEU A 68 1.99 -13.00 -10.31
CA LEU A 68 3.39 -13.30 -9.98
C LEU A 68 3.63 -14.80 -9.83
N ARG A 69 2.67 -15.57 -9.30
CA ARG A 69 2.76 -17.04 -9.27
C ARG A 69 2.71 -17.65 -10.66
N GLU A 70 1.84 -17.13 -11.53
CA GLU A 70 1.80 -17.58 -12.93
C GLU A 70 3.11 -17.26 -13.65
N LEU A 71 3.67 -16.07 -13.46
CA LEU A 71 4.98 -15.70 -13.99
C LEU A 71 6.09 -16.61 -13.46
N ALA A 72 6.05 -16.95 -12.16
CA ALA A 72 6.97 -17.91 -11.57
C ALA A 72 6.87 -19.30 -12.23
N ARG A 73 5.64 -19.78 -12.51
CA ARG A 73 5.38 -21.05 -13.20
C ARG A 73 5.77 -21.03 -14.67
N ARG A 74 5.60 -19.91 -15.38
CA ARG A 74 6.01 -19.77 -16.79
C ARG A 74 7.52 -19.63 -16.94
N SER A 75 8.20 -19.05 -15.94
CA SER A 75 9.63 -18.79 -15.98
C SER A 75 10.49 -20.07 -15.97
N THR A 76 9.97 -21.23 -15.56
CA THR A 76 10.69 -22.52 -15.46
C THR A 76 11.14 -23.15 -16.80
N GLY A 77 10.91 -22.49 -17.94
CA GLY A 77 11.13 -23.05 -19.29
C GLY A 77 12.54 -22.92 -19.90
N GLY A 78 13.54 -22.30 -19.26
CA GLY A 78 14.89 -22.16 -19.83
C GLY A 78 15.98 -21.86 -18.79
N LYS A 79 17.24 -22.26 -19.07
CA LYS A 79 18.42 -22.19 -18.16
C LYS A 79 18.03 -22.40 -16.68
N PHE A 80 17.75 -23.66 -16.34
CA PHE A 80 17.17 -24.17 -15.09
C PHE A 80 17.60 -23.44 -13.80
N LEU A 81 18.88 -23.12 -13.65
CA LEU A 81 19.39 -22.46 -12.44
C LEU A 81 19.00 -20.97 -12.34
N ALA A 82 19.14 -20.18 -13.41
CA ALA A 82 18.78 -18.76 -13.40
C ALA A 82 17.26 -18.55 -13.31
N SER A 83 16.51 -19.43 -13.98
CA SER A 83 15.06 -19.48 -13.91
C SER A 83 14.54 -19.86 -12.51
N SER A 84 15.24 -20.76 -11.79
CA SER A 84 14.87 -21.12 -10.41
C SER A 84 15.00 -19.95 -9.42
N VAL A 85 16.03 -19.11 -9.58
CA VAL A 85 16.23 -17.94 -8.70
C VAL A 85 15.17 -16.87 -8.97
N GLN A 86 14.85 -16.63 -10.24
CA GLN A 86 13.85 -15.63 -10.62
C GLN A 86 12.43 -16.06 -10.25
N SER A 87 12.08 -17.34 -10.46
CA SER A 87 10.79 -17.89 -10.02
C SER A 87 10.64 -17.84 -8.50
N GLN A 88 11.69 -18.12 -7.73
CA GLN A 88 11.68 -17.94 -6.27
C GLN A 88 11.48 -16.47 -5.86
N LYS A 89 12.06 -15.50 -6.57
CA LYS A 89 11.81 -14.08 -6.31
C LYS A 89 10.34 -13.72 -6.50
N TYR A 90 9.73 -14.16 -7.60
CA TYR A 90 8.30 -13.94 -7.85
C TYR A 90 7.42 -14.61 -6.80
N LEU A 91 7.76 -15.83 -6.35
CA LEU A 91 7.03 -16.49 -5.26
C LEU A 91 7.15 -15.73 -3.94
N LYS A 92 8.33 -15.19 -3.60
CA LYS A 92 8.52 -14.37 -2.41
C LYS A 92 7.72 -13.07 -2.48
N GLN A 93 7.69 -12.41 -3.64
CA GLN A 93 6.88 -11.20 -3.85
C GLN A 93 5.39 -11.50 -3.75
N ALA A 94 4.92 -12.60 -4.34
CA ALA A 94 3.54 -13.05 -4.21
C ALA A 94 3.15 -13.30 -2.74
N GLN A 95 4.01 -13.99 -1.98
CA GLN A 95 3.77 -14.24 -0.55
C GLN A 95 3.75 -12.95 0.29
N ALA A 96 4.56 -11.94 -0.05
CA ALA A 96 4.55 -10.65 0.63
C ALA A 96 3.20 -9.93 0.41
N LEU A 97 2.74 -9.88 -0.84
CA LEU A 97 1.45 -9.27 -1.20
C LEU A 97 0.26 -9.99 -0.55
N GLU A 98 0.30 -11.32 -0.43
CA GLU A 98 -0.75 -12.07 0.27
C GLU A 98 -0.79 -11.78 1.77
N LYS A 99 0.37 -11.65 2.41
CA LYS A 99 0.44 -11.27 3.83
C LYS A 99 -0.14 -9.87 4.05
N GLU A 100 0.09 -8.95 3.13
CA GLU A 100 -0.53 -7.62 3.18
C GLU A 100 -2.05 -7.69 2.98
N ALA A 101 -2.53 -8.44 1.98
CA ALA A 101 -3.96 -8.65 1.77
C ALA A 101 -4.65 -9.26 3.01
N GLN A 102 -4.03 -10.24 3.65
CA GLN A 102 -4.51 -10.82 4.90
C GLN A 102 -4.58 -9.80 6.05
N ARG A 103 -3.60 -8.88 6.14
CA ARG A 103 -3.64 -7.78 7.12
C ARG A 103 -4.81 -6.85 6.85
N TYR A 104 -5.07 -6.47 5.61
CA TYR A 104 -6.25 -5.66 5.26
C TYR A 104 -7.55 -6.36 5.62
N GLN A 105 -7.62 -7.68 5.44
CA GLN A 105 -8.77 -8.46 5.86
C GLN A 105 -8.97 -8.46 7.38
N SER A 106 -7.87 -8.48 8.15
CA SER A 106 -7.96 -8.35 9.62
C SER A 106 -8.43 -6.96 10.07
N VAL A 107 -7.99 -5.89 9.39
CA VAL A 107 -8.43 -4.52 9.66
C VAL A 107 -9.91 -4.34 9.31
N LEU A 108 -10.36 -4.92 8.19
CA LEU A 108 -11.78 -4.94 7.80
C LEU A 108 -12.66 -5.64 8.84
N GLY A 109 -12.17 -6.70 9.47
CA GLY A 109 -12.89 -7.38 10.56
C GLY A 109 -12.99 -6.55 11.85
N SER A 110 -12.22 -5.47 11.98
CA SER A 110 -12.15 -4.61 13.17
C SER A 110 -12.83 -3.23 13.01
N LEU A 111 -13.34 -2.91 11.82
CA LEU A 111 -13.93 -1.61 11.44
C LEU A 111 -15.40 -1.48 11.85
#